data_AF-A0A9N9AVH6-F1
#
_entry.id   AF-A0A9N9AVH6-F1
#
_cell.length_a   1.000
_cell.length_b   1.000
_cell.length_c   1.000
_cell.angle_alpha   90.00
_cell.angle_beta   90.00
_cell.angle_gamma   90.00
#
_symmetry.space_group_name_H-M   'P 1'
#
loop_
_entity.id
_entity.type
_entity.pdbx_description
1 polymer ?
#
loop_
_entity_poly.entity_id
_entity_poly.type
_entity_poly.pdbx_seq_one_letter_code
_entity_poly.pdbx_strand_id
1 'polypeptide(L)' 'MDRVKAFEWYKKAAESGDIYGQYVVGKNFYEEYGTKKDIINSIYWLKKAKENEALCC' A
#
# COMPACT_ATOMS: atom_id res chain seq x y z
N MET A 1 7.97 7.56 16.55
CA MET A 1 7.34 7.62 15.20
C MET A 1 6.16 6.69 15.22
N ASP A 2 4.97 7.24 15.02
CA ASP A 2 3.71 6.48 15.12
C ASP A 2 3.50 5.69 13.83
N ARG A 3 3.71 4.37 13.90
CA ARG A 3 3.60 3.47 12.75
C ARG A 3 2.21 3.52 12.12
N VAL A 4 1.18 3.77 12.93
CA VAL A 4 -0.20 3.92 12.45
C VAL A 4 -0.34 5.17 11.59
N LYS A 5 0.22 6.31 12.03
CA LYS A 5 0.22 7.54 11.23
C LYS A 5 0.99 7.38 9.92
N ALA A 6 2.14 6.71 9.95
CA ALA A 6 2.91 6.44 8.74
C ALA A 6 2.10 5.60 7.74
N PHE A 7 1.43 4.56 8.22
CA PHE A 7 0.54 3.73 7.40
C PHE A 7 -0.59 4.56 6.77
N GLU A 8 -1.23 5.44 7.53
CA GLU A 8 -2.29 6.33 7.01
C GLU A 8 -1.78 7.28 5.92
N TRP A 9 -0.57 7.83 6.04
CA TRP A 9 0.03 8.67 5.00
C TRP A 9 0.28 7.89 3.71
N TYR A 10 0.84 6.69 3.79
CA TYR A 10 1.04 5.83 2.61
C TYR A 10 -0.30 5.38 2.01
N LYS A 11 -1.32 5.15 2.84
CA LYS A 11 -2.67 4.82 2.36
C LYS A 11 -3.27 5.95 1.53
N LYS A 12 -3.13 7.20 1.98
CA LYS A 12 -3.58 8.37 1.19
C LYS A 12 -2.85 8.47 -0.15
N ALA A 13 -1.54 8.24 -0.18
CA ALA A 13 -0.78 8.19 -1.43
C ALA A 13 -1.25 7.04 -2.35
N ALA A 14 -1.50 5.87 -1.78
CA ALA A 14 -2.00 4.73 -2.53
C ALA A 14 -3.38 4.98 -3.16
N GLU A 15 -4.25 5.71 -2.44
CA GLU A 15 -5.57 6.14 -2.90
C GLU A 15 -5.48 7.20 -4.02
N SER A 16 -4.46 8.07 -4.01
CA SER A 16 -4.22 9.03 -5.09
C SER A 16 -3.61 8.42 -6.36
N GLY A 17 -3.43 7.09 -6.41
CA GLY A 17 -2.85 6.40 -7.57
C GLY A 17 -1.32 6.32 -7.55
N ASP A 18 -0.67 6.72 -6.46
CA ASP A 18 0.78 6.62 -6.34
C ASP A 18 1.21 5.16 -6.24
N ILE A 19 1.96 4.68 -7.24
CA ILE A 19 2.43 3.29 -7.34
C ILE A 19 3.28 2.93 -6.11
N TYR A 20 4.11 3.87 -5.65
CA TYR A 20 4.96 3.65 -4.48
C TYR A 20 4.14 3.51 -3.20
N GLY A 21 3.14 4.39 -2.99
CA GLY A 21 2.18 4.28 -1.90
C GLY A 21 1.44 2.95 -1.91
N GLN A 22 0.95 2.50 -3.08
CA GLN A 22 0.26 1.21 -3.21
C GLN A 22 1.17 0.03 -2.84
N TYR A 23 2.42 0.04 -3.30
CA TYR A 23 3.41 -0.97 -2.93
C TYR A 23 3.69 -0.98 -1.42
N VAL A 24 3.93 0.19 -0.82
CA VAL A 24 4.23 0.32 0.61
C VAL A 24 3.05 -0.11 1.49
N VAL A 25 1.82 0.26 1.12
CA VAL A 25 0.61 -0.16 1.84
C VAL A 25 0.44 -1.68 1.76
N GLY A 26 0.62 -2.25 0.56
CA GLY A 26 0.56 -3.70 0.37
C GLY A 26 1.61 -4.45 1.21
N LYS A 27 2.83 -3.91 1.30
CA LYS A 27 3.90 -4.46 2.13
C LYS A 27 3.59 -4.33 3.64
N ASN A 28 3.09 -3.18 4.08
CA ASN A 28 2.74 -2.95 5.49
C ASN A 28 1.64 -3.87 6.00
N PHE A 29 0.66 -4.21 5.14
CA PHE A 29 -0.35 -5.23 5.45
C PHE A 29 0.21 -6.65 5.59
N TYR A 30 1.35 -6.94 4.96
CA TYR A 30 2.03 -8.24 5.10
C TYR A 30 2.91 -8.29 6.35
N GLU A 31 3.60 -7.18 6.66
CA GLU A 31 4.57 -7.05 7.76
C GLU A 31 3.95 -6.59 9.10
N GLU A 32 2.63 -6.38 9.16
CA GLU A 32 1.92 -5.87 10.35
C GLU A 32 2.45 -4.51 10.82
N TYR A 33 2.93 -3.69 9.87
CA TYR A 33 3.56 -2.42 10.17
C TYR A 33 2.53 -1.30 10.24
N GLY A 34 2.14 -0.91 11.47
CA GLY A 34 1.15 0.14 11.68
C GLY A 34 -0.29 -0.26 11.37
N THR A 35 -0.51 -1.53 11.02
CA THR A 35 -1.82 -2.15 10.76
C THR A 35 -1.74 -3.64 11.14
N LYS A 36 -2.89 -4.31 11.23
CA LYS A 36 -2.94 -5.76 11.41
C LYS A 36 -2.59 -6.46 10.09
N LYS A 37 -2.10 -7.70 10.19
CA LYS A 37 -1.89 -8.53 8.99
C LYS A 37 -3.19 -8.67 8.22
N ASP A 38 -3.15 -8.34 6.94
CA ASP A 38 -4.26 -8.57 6.04
C ASP A 38 -3.73 -8.94 4.65
N ILE A 39 -3.69 -10.25 4.40
CA ILE A 39 -3.15 -10.80 3.16
C ILE A 39 -4.03 -10.40 1.96
N ILE A 40 -5.34 -10.28 2.16
CA ILE A 40 -6.28 -9.91 1.09
C ILE A 40 -6.01 -8.48 0.66
N ASN A 41 -5.93 -7.55 1.63
CA ASN A 41 -5.60 -6.16 1.34
C ASN A 41 -4.17 -6.02 0.79
N SER A 42 -3.20 -6.78 1.29
CA SER A 42 -1.84 -6.80 0.76
C SER A 42 -1.80 -7.13 -0.73
N ILE A 43 -2.46 -8.23 -1.13
CA ILE A 43 -2.55 -8.64 -2.54
C ILE A 43 -3.29 -7.59 -3.37
N TYR A 44 -4.39 -7.04 -2.87
CA TYR A 44 -5.15 -6.00 -3.56
C TYR A 44 -4.28 -4.79 -3.91
N TRP A 45 -3.56 -4.24 -2.94
CA TRP A 45 -2.71 -3.06 -3.15
C TRP A 45 -1.49 -3.35 -4.03
N LEU A 46 -0.87 -4.52 -3.88
CA LEU A 46 0.25 -4.93 -4.75
C LEU A 46 -0.18 -5.16 -6.20
N LYS A 47 -1.38 -5.71 -6.42
CA LYS A 47 -1.94 -5.89 -7.76
C LYS A 47 -2.23 -4.54 -8.41
N LYS A 48 -2.84 -3.62 -7.66
CA LYS A 48 -3.12 -2.26 -8.12
C LYS A 48 -1.85 -1.48 -8.47
N ALA A 49 -0.78 -1.66 -7.70
CA ALA A 49 0.53 -1.07 -7.99
C ALA A 49 1.07 -1.52 -9.36
N LYS A 50 1.03 -2.84 -9.62
CA LYS A 50 1.43 -3.42 -10.91
C LYS A 50 0.55 -2.95 -12.07
N GLU A 51 -0.75 -2.82 -11.85
CA GLU A 51 -1.68 -2.31 -12.87
C GLU A 51 -1.37 -0.84 -13.20
N ASN A 52 -1.11 0.01 -12.21
CA ASN A 52 -0.75 1.41 -12.44
C ASN A 52 0.64 1.58 -13.04
N GLU A 53 1.60 0.71 -12.72
CA GLU A 53 2.90 0.65 -13.38
C GLU A 53 2.75 0.32 -14.87
N ALA A 54 1.90 -0.65 -15.21
CA ALA A 54 1.62 -1.05 -16.59
C ALA A 54 0.81 0.01 -17.38
N LEU A 55 0.02 0.85 -16.70
CA LEU A 55 -0.78 1.92 -17.32
C LEU A 55 0.07 3.14 -17.73
N CYS A 56 1.31 3.23 -17.27
CA CYS A 56 2.22 4.34 -17.57
C CYS A 56 3.04 4.14 -18.87
N CYS A 57 2.76 3.07 -19.63
CA CYS A 57 3.34 2.76 -20.94
C CYS A 57 2.46 3.23 -22.11
#